data_AF-A0A2N9YEE9-F1
#
_entry.id   AF-A0A2N9YEE9-F1
#
_cell.length_a   1.000
_cell.length_b   1.000
_cell.length_c   1.000
_cell.angle_alpha   90.00
_cell.angle_beta   90.00
_cell.angle_gamma   90.00
#
_symmetry.space_group_name_H-M   'P 1'
#
loop_
_entity.id
_entity.type
_entity.pdbx_description
1 polymer ?
#
loop_
_entity_poly.entity_id
_entity_poly.type
_entity_poly.pdbx_seq_one_letter_code
_entity_poly.pdbx_strand_id
1 'polypeptide(L)' 'MKREERKEGFEAGVQLGLQEGEKRGEKQGERRKALETAQKMLSDGIPLETVLKYTGLSETDLKES' A
#
# COMPACT_ATOMS: atom_id res chain seq x y z
N MET A 1 18.20 35.09 -7.63
CA MET A 1 17.49 34.97 -6.33
C MET A 1 16.01 34.62 -6.47
N LYS A 2 15.04 35.55 -6.57
CA LYS A 2 13.58 35.20 -6.54
C LYS A 2 13.09 34.18 -7.59
N ARG A 3 13.74 34.04 -8.75
CA ARG A 3 13.38 33.03 -9.78
C ARG A 3 13.94 31.65 -9.46
N GLU A 4 15.14 31.59 -8.89
CA GLU A 4 15.81 30.33 -8.50
C GLU A 4 15.10 29.73 -7.29
N GLU A 5 14.80 30.54 -6.28
CA GLU A 5 14.03 30.11 -5.10
C GLU A 5 12.66 29.51 -5.47
N ARG A 6 11.97 30.09 -6.47
CA ARG A 6 10.70 29.54 -6.97
C ARG A 6 10.89 28.23 -7.75
N LYS A 7 11.99 28.11 -8.48
CA LYS A 7 12.31 26.89 -9.23
C LYS A 7 12.67 25.75 -8.27
N GLU A 8 13.51 26.03 -7.28
CA GLU A 8 13.88 25.10 -6.20
C GLU A 8 12.65 24.65 -5.40
N GLY A 9 11.77 25.58 -5.03
CA GLY A 9 10.52 25.24 -4.34
C GLY A 9 9.59 24.36 -5.18
N PHE A 10 9.50 24.60 -6.49
CA PHE A 10 8.72 23.76 -7.39
C PHE A 10 9.35 22.36 -7.54
N GLU A 11 10.66 22.27 -7.74
CA GLU A 11 11.38 21.01 -7.85
C GLU A 11 11.26 20.18 -6.56
N ALA A 12 11.41 20.81 -5.40
CA ALA A 12 11.19 20.16 -4.10
C ALA A 12 9.75 19.65 -3.96
N GLY A 13 8.75 20.43 -4.36
CA GLY A 13 7.35 20.03 -4.34
C GLY A 13 7.07 18.82 -5.24
N VAL A 14 7.64 18.80 -6.45
CA VAL A 14 7.52 17.66 -7.37
C VAL A 14 8.18 16.40 -6.79
N GLN A 15 9.40 16.53 -6.24
CA GLN A 15 10.11 15.41 -5.63
C GLN A 15 9.34 14.81 -4.45
N LEU A 16 8.82 15.66 -3.55
CA LEU A 16 7.99 15.22 -2.42
C LEU A 16 6.71 14.52 -2.91
N GLY A 17 6.04 15.08 -3.92
CA GLY A 17 4.83 14.49 -4.49
C GLY A 17 5.08 13.11 -5.11
N LEU A 18 6.19 12.94 -5.83
CA LEU A 18 6.59 11.65 -6.40
C LEU A 18 6.91 10.62 -5.31
N GLN A 19 7.70 11.01 -4.30
CA GLN A 19 8.08 10.12 -3.20
C GLN A 19 6.86 9.68 -2.38
N GLU A 20 5.93 10.59 -2.09
CA GLU A 20 4.68 10.23 -1.42
C GLU A 20 3.81 9.32 -2.29
N GLY A 21 3.72 9.62 -3.59
CA GLY A 21 2.96 8.81 -4.55
C GLY A 21 3.48 7.39 -4.64
N GLU A 22 4.79 7.22 -4.76
CA GLU A 22 5.47 5.92 -4.81
C GLU A 22 5.21 5.11 -3.53
N LYS A 23 5.44 5.71 -2.35
CA LYS A 23 5.21 5.04 -1.07
C LYS A 23 3.75 4.63 -0.87
N ARG A 24 2.80 5.48 -1.28
CA ARG A 24 1.36 5.16 -1.22
C ARG A 24 1.01 4.03 -2.18
N GLY A 25 1.55 4.06 -3.40
CA GLY A 25 1.34 3.05 -4.42
C GLY A 25 1.87 1.69 -4.00
N GLU A 26 3.09 1.63 -3.48
CA GLU A 26 3.71 0.41 -2.96
C GLU A 26 2.86 -0.20 -1.83
N LYS A 27 2.51 0.59 -0.80
CA LYS A 27 1.68 0.12 0.31
C LYS A 27 0.31 -0.40 -0.13
N GLN A 28 -0.33 0.29 -1.08
CA GLN A 28 -1.62 -0.15 -1.63
C GLN A 28 -1.49 -1.44 -2.44
N GLY A 29 -0.43 -1.56 -3.24
CA GLY A 29 -0.13 -2.75 -4.03
C GLY A 29 0.13 -3.98 -3.16
N GLU A 30 0.96 -3.83 -2.12
CA GLU A 30 1.24 -4.88 -1.15
C GLU A 30 -0.04 -5.32 -0.42
N ARG A 31 -0.84 -4.38 0.08
CA ARG A 31 -2.11 -4.68 0.75
C ARG A 31 -3.07 -5.42 -0.19
N ARG A 32 -3.22 -4.96 -1.43
CA ARG A 32 -4.11 -5.61 -2.41
C ARG A 32 -3.66 -7.05 -2.70
N LYS A 33 -2.35 -7.26 -2.90
CA LYS A 33 -1.79 -8.60 -3.12
C LYS A 33 -2.01 -9.53 -1.93
N ALA A 34 -1.86 -9.02 -0.70
CA ALA A 34 -2.13 -9.78 0.51
C ALA A 34 -3.61 -10.20 0.59
N LEU A 35 -4.54 -9.29 0.30
CA LEU A 35 -5.98 -9.56 0.28
C LEU A 35 -6.36 -10.59 -0.80
N GLU A 36 -5.86 -10.44 -2.03
CA GLU A 36 -6.10 -11.40 -3.12
C GLU A 36 -5.58 -12.80 -2.75
N THR A 37 -4.43 -12.88 -2.10
CA THR A 37 -3.85 -14.15 -1.63
C THR A 37 -4.72 -14.76 -0.54
N ALA A 38 -5.15 -13.96 0.45
CA ALA A 38 -6.01 -14.40 1.52
C ALA A 38 -7.36 -14.95 1.01
N GLN A 39 -7.98 -14.28 0.05
CA GLN A 39 -9.24 -14.72 -0.58
C GLN A 39 -9.08 -16.07 -1.29
N LYS A 40 -7.96 -16.29 -2.00
CA LYS A 40 -7.67 -17.58 -2.62
C LYS A 40 -7.46 -18.67 -1.58
N MET A 41 -6.66 -18.40 -0.54
CA MET A 41 -6.44 -19.35 0.55
C MET A 41 -7.75 -19.77 1.22
N LEU A 42 -8.64 -18.82 1.51
CA LEU A 42 -9.96 -19.11 2.08
C LEU A 42 -10.83 -19.94 1.13
N SER A 43 -10.78 -19.63 -0.18
CA SER A 43 -11.50 -20.38 -1.22
C SER A 43 -10.98 -21.82 -1.36
N ASP A 44 -9.69 -22.03 -1.11
CA ASP A 44 -9.04 -23.34 -1.06
C ASP A 44 -9.31 -24.09 0.27
N GLY A 45 -10.12 -23.53 1.16
CA GLY A 45 -10.51 -24.13 2.44
C GLY A 45 -9.46 -23.99 3.54
N ILE A 46 -8.45 -23.13 3.37
CA ILE A 46 -7.45 -22.88 4.41
C ILE A 46 -8.12 -22.11 5.57
N PRO A 47 -7.94 -22.54 6.83
CA PRO A 47 -8.59 -21.90 7.98
C PRO A 47 -8.21 -20.43 8.13
N LEU A 48 -9.20 -19.60 8.54
CA LEU A 48 -9.02 -18.16 8.74
C LEU A 48 -7.80 -17.81 9.61
N GLU A 49 -7.60 -18.50 10.74
CA GLU A 49 -6.44 -18.27 11.62
C GLU A 49 -5.10 -18.47 10.89
N THR A 50 -5.04 -19.48 10.02
CA THR A 50 -3.85 -19.77 9.20
C THR A 50 -3.63 -18.68 8.15
N VAL A 51 -4.71 -18.20 7.52
CA VAL A 51 -4.66 -17.09 6.57
C VAL A 51 -4.13 -15.83 7.23
N LEU A 52 -4.69 -15.42 8.39
CA LEU A 52 -4.26 -14.24 9.12
C LEU A 52 -2.78 -14.34 9.53
N LYS A 53 -2.34 -15.51 10.02
CA LYS A 53 -0.95 -15.76 10.43
C LYS A 53 0.06 -15.59 9.29
N TYR A 54 -0.25 -16.10 8.10
CA TYR A 54 0.71 -16.08 6.99
C TYR A 54 0.63 -14.84 6.10
N THR A 55 -0.53 -14.20 6.03
CA THR A 55 -0.71 -12.96 5.26
C THR A 55 -0.39 -11.70 6.05
N GLY A 56 -0.34 -11.79 7.39
CA GLY A 56 -0.16 -10.64 8.28
C GLY A 56 -1.38 -9.70 8.33
N LEU A 57 -2.49 -10.11 7.71
CA LEU A 57 -3.75 -9.37 7.74
C LEU A 57 -4.46 -9.58 9.06
N SER A 58 -5.25 -8.58 9.45
CA SER A 58 -6.23 -8.72 10.52
C SER A 58 -7.60 -9.15 9.95
N GLU A 59 -8.50 -9.58 10.84
CA GLU A 59 -9.90 -9.82 10.44
C GLU A 59 -10.58 -8.57 9.88
N THR A 60 -10.22 -7.37 10.37
CA THR A 60 -10.80 -6.13 9.85
C THR A 60 -10.33 -5.87 8.43
N ASP A 61 -9.07 -6.19 8.11
CA ASP A 61 -8.55 -6.05 6.75
C ASP A 61 -9.33 -6.89 5.73
N LEU A 62 -9.80 -8.08 6.13
CA LEU A 62 -10.61 -8.97 5.28
C LEU A 62 -12.09 -8.58 5.21
N LYS A 63 -12.61 -7.80 6.18
CA LYS A 63 -14.00 -7.32 6.19
C LYS A 63 -14.18 -6.04 5.39
N GLU A 64 -13.11 -5.28 5.17
CA GLU A 64 -13.10 -4.04 4.39
C GLU A 64 -12.90 -4.26 2.87
N SER A 65 -12.77 -5.51 2.42
CA SER A 65 -12.62 -5.88 1.00
C SER A 65 -13.94 -6.10 0.27
#